data_AF-A0A8S0ZII4-F1
#
_entry.id   AF-A0A8S0ZII4-F1
#
_cell.length_a   1.000
_cell.length_b   1.000
_cell.length_c   1.000
_cell.angle_alpha   90.00
_cell.angle_beta   90.00
_cell.angle_gamma   90.00
#
_symmetry.space_group_name_H-M   'P 1'
#
loop_
_entity.id
_entity.type
_entity.pdbx_description
1 polymer ?
#
loop_
_entity_poly.entity_id
_entity_poly.type
_entity_poly.pdbx_seq_one_letter_code
_entity_poly.pdbx_strand_id
1 'polypeptide(L)'
;MYVKLDKSILHSNQFSVTRHQKSVSNINAETGMPGAFFSYEISPIMVKYTEKERSIGHLATNICAIIGGVFTVAGILDAFLYHSLNAFQNKMVLGKSG
;
A
#
# COMPACT_ATOMS: atom_id res chain seq x y z
N MET A 1 -9.74 -18.16 -0.43
CA MET A 1 -11.02 -17.75 0.21
C MET A 1 -11.05 -16.23 0.30
N TYR A 2 -12.00 -15.59 -0.38
CA TYR A 2 -12.17 -14.13 -0.32
C TYR A 2 -13.45 -13.81 0.46
N VAL A 3 -13.34 -13.04 1.54
CA VAL A 3 -14.49 -12.61 2.36
C VAL A 3 -14.77 -11.15 2.04
N LYS A 4 -15.91 -10.90 1.39
CA LYS A 4 -16.41 -9.55 1.07
C LYS A 4 -16.94 -8.86 2.33
N LEU A 5 -17.10 -7.54 2.23
CA LEU A 5 -17.73 -6.67 3.23
C LEU A 5 -19.14 -7.16 3.66
N ASP A 6 -19.90 -7.70 2.71
CA ASP A 6 -21.22 -8.31 2.90
C ASP A 6 -21.16 -9.72 3.52
N LYS A 7 -20.01 -10.12 4.10
CA LYS A 7 -19.74 -11.47 4.64
C LYS A 7 -19.94 -12.64 3.65
N SER A 8 -20.24 -12.37 2.38
CA SER A 8 -20.27 -13.41 1.36
C SER A 8 -18.88 -13.96 1.11
N ILE A 9 -18.79 -15.29 1.12
CA ILE A 9 -17.54 -16.04 0.95
C ILE A 9 -17.44 -16.45 -0.51
N LEU A 10 -16.45 -15.92 -1.22
CA LEU A 10 -16.11 -16.38 -2.56
C LEU A 10 -14.98 -17.42 -2.46
N HIS A 11 -15.29 -18.63 -2.91
CA HIS A 11 -14.32 -19.71 -3.06
C HIS A 11 -13.63 -19.59 -4.41
N SER A 12 -12.40 -19.07 -4.40
CA SER A 12 -11.52 -19.03 -5.56
C SER A 12 -10.31 -19.92 -5.34
N ASN A 13 -9.85 -20.56 -6.42
CA ASN A 13 -8.65 -21.37 -6.45
C ASN A 13 -7.63 -20.70 -7.36
N GLN A 14 -6.37 -20.64 -6.91
CA GLN A 14 -5.24 -20.21 -7.72
C GLN A 14 -4.49 -21.45 -8.21
N PHE A 15 -4.08 -21.45 -9.48
CA PHE A 15 -3.34 -22.55 -10.08
C PHE A 15 -2.18 -22.03 -10.92
N SER A 16 -1.11 -22.81 -11.00
CA SER A 16 0.05 -22.55 -11.85
C SER A 16 0.22 -23.73 -12.80
N VAL A 17 0.57 -23.46 -14.07
CA VAL A 17 0.66 -24.49 -15.11
C VAL A 17 2.03 -24.47 -15.74
N THR A 18 2.68 -25.63 -15.78
CA THR A 18 3.89 -25.86 -16.57
C THR A 18 3.53 -26.79 -17.72
N ARG A 19 3.80 -26.36 -18.96
CA ARG A 19 3.54 -27.13 -20.17
C ARG A 19 4.83 -27.71 -20.71
N HIS A 20 4.82 -29.00 -21.03
CA HIS A 20 5.92 -29.66 -21.72
C HIS A 20 5.39 -30.27 -23.03
N GLN A 21 6.07 -30.01 -24.14
CA GLN A 21 5.72 -30.55 -25.45
C GLN A 21 6.93 -31.25 -26.02
N LYS A 22 6.74 -32.49 -26.46
CA LYS A 22 7.76 -33.30 -27.11
C LYS A 22 7.27 -33.74 -28.49
N SER A 23 8.04 -33.48 -29.54
CA SER A 23 7.74 -33.94 -30.89
C SER A 23 8.19 -35.39 -31.05
N VAL A 24 7.27 -36.29 -31.35
CA VAL A 24 7.59 -37.69 -31.65
C VAL A 24 8.05 -37.79 -33.10
N SER A 25 9.36 -37.97 -33.31
CA SER A 25 9.98 -38.15 -34.63
C SER A 25 10.32 -39.61 -34.83
N ASN A 26 9.81 -40.24 -35.90
CA ASN A 26 10.01 -41.67 -36.19
C ASN A 26 11.45 -42.07 -36.54
N ILE A 27 12.40 -41.14 -36.58
CA ILE A 27 13.75 -41.37 -37.12
C ILE A 27 14.81 -41.55 -36.02
N ASN A 28 14.61 -41.02 -34.80
CA ASN A 28 15.57 -41.14 -33.71
C ASN A 28 14.87 -41.45 -32.38
N ALA A 29 14.77 -42.75 -32.07
CA ALA A 29 14.80 -43.37 -30.74
C ALA A 29 14.01 -42.77 -29.54
N GLU A 30 13.01 -41.91 -29.74
CA GLU A 30 12.11 -41.49 -28.65
C GLU A 30 10.69 -41.98 -28.91
N THR A 31 10.52 -43.30 -28.79
CA THR A 31 9.26 -44.02 -28.86
C THR A 31 8.37 -43.65 -27.67
N GLY A 32 7.76 -42.48 -27.72
CA GLY A 32 6.69 -42.08 -26.81
C GLY A 32 5.33 -42.27 -27.47
N MET A 33 4.39 -42.91 -26.78
CA MET A 33 2.98 -42.92 -27.21
C MET A 33 2.47 -41.46 -27.22
N PRO A 34 1.90 -40.96 -28.34
CA PRO A 34 1.32 -39.63 -28.37
C PRO A 34 0.17 -39.57 -27.37
N GLY A 35 0.24 -38.62 -26.44
CA GLY A 35 -0.75 -38.46 -25.38
C GLY A 35 -0.65 -37.09 -24.71
N ALA A 36 -1.78 -36.61 -24.21
CA ALA A 36 -1.84 -35.44 -23.34
C ALA A 36 -1.86 -35.91 -21.89
N PHE A 37 -0.83 -35.55 -21.13
CA PHE A 37 -0.73 -35.88 -19.71
C PHE A 37 -0.99 -34.63 -18.88
N PHE A 38 -1.96 -34.71 -17.97
CA PHE A 38 -2.28 -33.64 -17.04
C PHE A 38 -1.84 -34.07 -15.64
N SER A 39 -0.72 -33.51 -15.17
CA SER A 39 -0.29 -33.68 -13.77
C SER A 39 -0.85 -32.52 -12.95
N TYR A 40 -1.46 -32.83 -11.80
CA TYR A 40 -2.01 -31.85 -10.87
C TYR A 40 -1.52 -32.14 -9.45
N GLU A 41 -0.87 -31.16 -8.84
CA GLU A 41 -0.46 -31.20 -7.44
C GLU A 41 -1.22 -30.12 -6.68
N ILE A 42 -1.91 -30.52 -5.60
CA ILE A 42 -2.62 -29.58 -4.71
C ILE A 42 -1.58 -28.97 -3.78
N SER A 43 -1.39 -27.64 -3.85
CA SER A 43 -0.58 -26.93 -2.86
C SER A 43 -1.30 -26.95 -1.49
N PRO A 44 -0.61 -27.24 -0.38
CA PRO A 44 -1.20 -27.25 0.97
C PRO A 44 -1.46 -25.84 1.53
N ILE A 45 -1.34 -24.79 0.72
CA ILE A 45 -1.43 -23.39 1.15
C ILE A 45 -2.80 -22.82 0.76
N MET A 46 -3.52 -22.28 1.74
CA MET A 46 -4.77 -21.56 1.53
C MET A 46 -4.61 -20.08 1.90
N VAL A 47 -4.86 -19.19 0.95
CA VAL A 47 -4.83 -17.74 1.17
C VAL A 47 -6.23 -17.23 1.53
N LYS A 48 -6.34 -16.52 2.66
CA LYS A 48 -7.58 -15.89 3.14
C LYS A 48 -7.46 -14.37 3.07
N TYR A 49 -8.22 -13.75 2.19
CA TYR A 49 -8.34 -12.29 2.12
C TYR A 49 -9.61 -11.86 2.84
N THR A 50 -9.48 -10.99 3.83
CA THR A 50 -10.62 -10.41 4.56
C THR A 50 -10.62 -8.91 4.33
N GLU A 51 -11.65 -8.40 3.67
CA GLU A 51 -11.85 -6.97 3.49
C GLU A 51 -12.42 -6.39 4.79
N LYS A 52 -11.69 -5.48 5.44
CA LYS A 52 -12.16 -4.78 6.64
C LYS A 52 -12.51 -3.34 6.28
N GLU A 53 -13.68 -2.87 6.69
CA GLU A 53 -14.00 -1.45 6.60
C GLU A 53 -13.02 -0.65 7.44
N ARG A 54 -12.49 0.43 6.86
CA ARG A 54 -11.72 1.42 7.61
C ARG A 54 -12.70 2.15 8.52
N SER A 55 -12.51 2.03 9.84
CA SER A 55 -13.38 2.66 10.83
C SER A 55 -13.47 4.18 10.64
N ILE A 56 -14.66 4.75 10.81
CA ILE A 56 -14.92 6.20 10.84
C ILE A 56 -14.04 6.88 11.92
N GLY A 57 -13.66 6.14 12.96
CA GLY A 57 -12.70 6.62 13.96
C GLY A 57 -11.33 6.99 13.37
N HIS A 58 -10.81 6.21 12.41
CA HIS A 58 -9.55 6.55 11.74
C HIS A 58 -9.67 7.83 10.89
N LEU A 59 -10.83 8.07 10.27
CA LEU A 59 -11.09 9.30 9.55
C LEU A 59 -11.10 10.50 10.49
N ALA A 60 -11.80 10.38 11.63
CA ALA A 60 -11.88 11.45 12.63
C ALA A 60 -10.49 11.80 13.21
N THR A 61 -9.67 10.78 13.52
CA THR A 61 -8.30 11.00 13.97
C THR A 61 -7.46 11.71 12.91
N ASN A 62 -7.58 11.31 11.64
CA ASN A 62 -6.84 11.97 10.55
C ASN A 62 -7.26 13.44 10.38
N ILE A 63 -8.56 13.74 10.45
CA ILE A 63 -9.07 15.12 10.35
C ILE A 63 -8.56 15.96 11.53
N CYS A 64 -8.66 15.44 12.75
CA CYS A 64 -8.15 16.11 13.95
C CYS A 64 -6.64 16.40 13.85
N ALA A 65 -5.85 15.43 13.38
CA ALA A 65 -4.41 15.58 13.20
C ALA A 65 -4.06 16.68 12.19
N ILE A 66 -4.79 16.77 11.07
CA ILE A 66 -4.56 17.80 10.06
C ILE A 66 -4.93 19.19 10.61
N ILE A 67 -6.10 19.34 11.23
CA ILE A 67 -6.57 20.63 11.75
C ILE A 67 -5.66 21.12 12.88
N GLY A 68 -5.34 20.26 13.84
CA GLY A 68 -4.44 20.59 14.94
C GLY A 68 -3.02 20.92 14.47
N GLY A 69 -2.52 20.19 13.47
CA GLY A 69 -1.23 20.45 12.84
C GLY A 69 -1.16 21.83 12.18
N VAL A 70 -2.16 22.17 11.36
CA VAL A 70 -2.21 23.47 10.66
C VAL A 70 -2.29 24.62 11.66
N PHE A 71 -3.14 24.51 12.70
CA PHE A 71 -3.27 25.56 13.70
C PHE A 71 -1.96 25.78 14.50
N THR A 72 -1.29 24.69 14.86
CA THR A 72 -0.01 24.74 15.57
C THR A 72 1.07 25.40 14.72
N VAL A 73 1.18 24.99 13.45
CA VAL A 73 2.18 25.56 12.52
C VAL A 73 1.90 27.04 12.25
N ALA A 74 0.64 27.43 12.04
CA ALA A 74 0.27 28.83 11.84
C ALA A 74 0.62 29.69 13.05
N GLY A 75 0.32 29.23 14.28
CA GLY A 75 0.65 29.96 15.50
C GLY A 75 2.17 30.10 15.73
N ILE A 76 2.95 29.06 15.43
CA ILE A 76 4.42 29.13 15.50
C ILE A 76 4.97 30.15 14.49
N LEU A 77 4.47 30.13 13.26
CA LEU A 77 4.91 31.06 12.21
C LEU A 77 4.58 32.50 12.57
N ASP A 78 3.37 32.77 13.05
CA ASP A 78 2.93 34.11 13.46
C ASP A 78 3.79 34.64 14.61
N ALA A 79 3.99 33.83 15.66
CA ALA A 79 4.85 34.18 16.79
C ALA A 79 6.30 34.42 16.37
N PHE A 80 6.83 33.62 15.46
CA PHE A 80 8.20 33.77 14.95
C PHE A 80 8.37 35.04 14.12
N LEU A 81 7.42 35.34 13.22
CA LEU A 81 7.43 36.56 12.42
C LEU A 81 7.33 37.81 13.31
N TYR A 82 6.41 37.82 14.27
CA TYR A 82 6.22 38.94 15.18
C TYR A 82 7.48 39.20 16.02
N HIS A 83 8.09 38.15 16.57
CA HIS A 83 9.31 38.26 17.36
C HIS A 83 10.51 38.71 16.51
N SER A 84 10.63 38.19 15.28
CA SER A 84 11.72 38.55 14.36
C SER A 84 11.63 40.02 13.92
N LEU A 85 10.42 40.50 13.59
CA LEU A 85 10.19 41.90 13.23
C LEU A 85 10.48 42.85 14.40
N ASN A 86 9.97 42.55 15.60
CA ASN A 86 10.23 43.37 16.79
C ASN A 86 11.71 43.37 17.19
N ALA A 87 12.39 42.22 17.09
CA ALA A 87 13.82 42.13 17.37
C ALA A 87 14.66 42.90 16.33
N PHE A 88 14.27 42.89 15.05
CA PHE A 88 14.93 43.66 14.00
C PHE A 88 14.72 45.17 14.18
N GLN A 89 13.51 45.60 14.50
CA GLN A 89 13.20 47.02 14.74
C GLN A 89 13.99 47.57 15.94
N ASN A 90 14.04 46.83 17.05
CA ASN A 90 14.83 47.23 18.21
C ASN A 90 16.33 47.35 17.88
N LYS A 91 16.87 46.45 17.03
CA LYS A 91 18.27 46.54 16.59
C LYS A 91 18.52 47.67 15.58
N MET A 92 17.57 47.98 14.70
CA MET A 92 17.67 49.13 13.78
C MET A 92 17.59 50.47 14.51
N VAL A 93 16.80 50.58 15.58
CA VAL A 93 16.70 51.79 16.40
C VAL A 93 17.99 52.03 17.18
N LEU A 94 18.59 50.98 17.75
CA LEU A 94 19.87 51.08 18.47
C LEU A 94 21.07 51.41 17.56
N GLY A 95 21.05 50.96 16.30
CA GLY A 95 22.10 51.27 15.32
C GLY A 95 22.05 52.68 14.72
N LYS A 96 21.01 53.47 15.01
CA LYS A 96 20.81 54.83 14.47
C LYS A 96 21.07 55.96 15.49
N SER A 97 21.47 55.61 16.71
CA SER A 97 21.78 56.55 17.80
C SER A 97 23.25 56.49 18.26
N GLY A 98 24.12 55.88 17.44
CA GLY A 98 25.58 55.91 17.60
C GLY A 98 26.23 56.73 16.51
#